data_AF-A0A919LQ02-F1
#
_entry.id   AF-A0A919LQ02-F1
#
_cell.length_a   1.000
_cell.length_b   1.000
_cell.length_c   1.000
_cell.angle_alpha   90.00
_cell.angle_beta   90.00
_cell.angle_gamma   90.00
#
_symmetry.space_group_name_H-M   'P 1'
#
loop_
_entity.id
_entity.type
_entity.pdbx_description
1 polymer ?
#
loop_
_entity_poly.entity_id
_entity_poly.type
_entity_poly.pdbx_seq_one_letter_code
_entity_poly.pdbx_strand_id
1 'polypeptide(L)' 'MTATPVLEMRHIAKAFGKFYALKGVDLTVWPGEIHALMGRTAPEKAR' A
#
# COMPACT_ATOMS: atom_id res chain seq x y z
N MET A 1 -17.72 14.95 14.68
CA MET A 1 -17.83 14.81 13.22
C MET A 1 -16.99 13.60 12.82
N THR A 2 -17.62 12.46 12.56
CA THR A 2 -16.92 11.29 12.02
C THR A 2 -16.68 11.58 10.55
N ALA A 3 -15.45 11.94 10.19
CA ALA A 3 -15.08 12.07 8.79
C ALA A 3 -15.35 10.74 8.08
N THR A 4 -15.82 10.77 6.84
CA THR A 4 -15.89 9.56 6.00
C THR A 4 -14.55 9.42 5.31
N PRO A 5 -13.87 8.25 5.36
CA PRO A 5 -12.64 8.06 4.62
C PRO A 5 -12.90 8.21 3.12
N VAL A 6 -11.99 8.88 2.42
CA VAL A 6 -12.10 9.12 0.96
C VAL A 6 -11.66 7.90 0.16
N LEU A 7 -10.81 7.06 0.73
CA LEU A 7 -10.39 5.80 0.15
C LEU A 7 -10.16 4.78 1.25
N GLU A 8 -10.78 3.61 1.11
CA GLU A 8 -10.56 2.48 2.01
C GLU A 8 -10.28 1.25 1.16
N MET A 9 -9.16 0.60 1.45
CA MET A 9 -8.70 -0.58 0.74
C MET A 9 -8.29 -1.62 1.78
N ARG A 10 -8.84 -2.83 1.66
CA ARG A 10 -8.58 -3.93 2.60
C ARG A 10 -7.87 -5.07 1.90
N HIS A 11 -6.98 -5.74 2.61
CA HIS A 11 -6.24 -6.91 2.17
C HIS A 11 -5.51 -6.74 0.83
N ILE A 12 -4.94 -5.56 0.60
CA ILE A 12 -4.20 -5.27 -0.62
C ILE A 12 -2.99 -6.19 -0.69
N ALA A 13 -2.86 -6.91 -1.80
CA ALA A 13 -1.72 -7.74 -2.11
C ALA A 13 -1.18 -7.39 -3.50
N LYS A 14 0.15 -7.31 -3.60
CA LYS A 14 0.85 -7.13 -4.87
C LYS A 14 1.99 -8.14 -4.92
N ALA A 15 1.97 -8.98 -5.94
CA ALA A 15 3.05 -9.91 -6.23
C ALA A 15 3.75 -9.58 -7.56
N PHE A 16 5.01 -9.97 -7.66
CA PHE A 16 5.84 -9.97 -8.85
C PHE A 16 6.47 -11.37 -8.96
N GLY A 17 5.90 -12.23 -9.80
CA GLY A 17 6.26 -13.64 -9.86
C GLY A 17 6.03 -14.34 -8.51
N LYS A 18 7.08 -14.91 -7.93
CA LYS A 18 7.04 -15.59 -6.61
C LYS A 18 7.21 -14.63 -5.43
N PHE A 19 7.52 -13.35 -5.66
CA PHE A 19 7.79 -12.38 -4.62
C PHE A 19 6.54 -11.52 -4.32
N TYR A 20 6.17 -11.39 -3.04
CA TYR A 20 5.11 -10.48 -2.60
C TYR A 20 5.72 -9.13 -2.22
N ALA A 21 5.39 -8.09 -2.96
CA ALA A 21 5.70 -6.71 -2.61
C ALA A 21 4.75 -6.16 -1.53
N LEU A 22 3.47 -6.54 -1.58
CA LEU A 22 2.47 -6.26 -0.54
C LEU A 22 1.72 -7.56 -0.26
N LYS A 23 1.45 -7.88 1.01
CA LYS A 23 0.74 -9.10 1.40
C LYS A 23 -0.29 -8.80 2.50
N GLY A 24 -1.51 -8.49 2.09
CA GLY A 24 -2.64 -8.29 3.01
C GLY A 24 -2.56 -6.99 3.80
N VAL A 25 -2.23 -5.89 3.13
CA VAL A 25 -2.11 -4.56 3.74
C VAL A 25 -3.46 -3.85 3.69
N ASP A 26 -3.86 -3.23 4.79
CA ASP A 26 -5.04 -2.36 4.84
C ASP A 26 -4.59 -0.89 4.75
N LEU A 27 -5.26 -0.10 3.92
CA LEU A 27 -5.00 1.33 3.73
C LEU A 27 -6.32 2.09 3.87
N THR A 28 -6.34 3.07 4.78
CA THR A 28 -7.46 4.01 4.93
C THR A 28 -6.90 5.42 4.77
N VAL A 29 -7.47 6.20 3.86
CA VAL A 29 -7.08 7.58 3.58
C VAL A 29 -8.20 8.51 4.03
N TRP A 30 -7.87 9.46 4.90
CA TRP A 30 -8.81 10.47 5.38
C TRP A 30 -8.71 11.77 4.57
N PRO A 31 -9.77 12.57 4.53
CA PRO A 31 -9.76 13.83 3.81
C PRO A 31 -8.65 14.77 4.32
N GLY A 32 -7.82 15.28 3.41
CA GLY A 32 -6.73 16.21 3.73
C GLY A 32 -5.37 15.55 4.06
N GLU A 33 -5.28 14.22 4.01
CA GLU A 33 -4.03 13.49 4.25
C GLU A 33 -3.33 13.08 2.95
N ILE A 34 -2.00 13.15 2.95
CA ILE A 34 -1.15 12.59 1.90
C ILE A 34 -0.52 11.31 2.46
N HIS A 35 -1.00 10.16 1.98
CA HIS A 35 -0.42 8.85 2.31
C HIS A 35 0.58 8.42 1.24
N ALA A 36 1.85 8.29 1.62
CA ALA A 36 2.90 7.73 0.76
C ALA A 36 3.13 6.27 1.13
N LEU A 37 2.85 5.36 0.19
CA LEU A 37 3.15 3.94 0.37
C LEU A 37 4.62 3.70 0.01
N MET A 38 5.50 3.71 1.02
CA MET A 38 6.94 3.51 0.83
C MET A 38 7.29 2.03 1.01
N GLY A 39 7.48 1.31 -0.09
CA GLY A 39 8.04 -0.05 -0.07
C GLY A 39 9.57 0.00 -0.10
N ARG A 40 10.24 -1.05 0.36
CA ARG A 40 11.68 -1.23 0.10
C ARG A 40 11.87 -1.26 -1.41
N THR A 41 12.52 -0.25 -1.98
CA THR A 41 12.99 -0.29 -3.36
C THR A 41 13.92 -1.50 -3.49
N ALA A 42 13.61 -2.39 -4.43
CA ALA A 42 14.55 -3.45 -4.77
C ALA A 42 15.86 -2.78 -5.23
N PRO A 43 17.04 -3.21 -4.75
CA PRO A 43 18.28 -2.79 -5.40
C PRO A 43 18.18 -3.19 -6.88
N GLU A 44 18.62 -2.32 -7.79
CA GLU A 44 18.47 -2.48 -9.25
C GLU A 44 19.13 -3.74 -9.84
N LYS A 45 19.72 -4.59 -8.99
CA LYS A 45 20.37 -5.84 -9.35
C LYS A 45 19.69 -7.01 -8.65
N ALA A 46 18.53 -7.41 -9.16
CA ALA A 46 18.18 -8.82 -9.16
C ALA A 46 18.93 -9.43 -10.36
N ARG A 47 20.06 -10.09 -10.09
CA ARG A 47 20.67 -10.98 -11.07
C ARG A 47 19.78 -12.19 -11.29
#